data_AF-A0A371XZ23-F1
#
_entry.id   AF-A0A371XZ23-F1
#
_cell.length_a   1.000
_cell.length_b   1.000
_cell.length_c   1.000
_cell.angle_alpha   90.00
_cell.angle_beta   90.00
_cell.angle_gamma   90.00
#
_symmetry.space_group_name_H-M   'P 1'
#
loop_
_entity.id
_entity.type
_entity.pdbx_description
1 polymer ?
#
loop_
_entity_poly.entity_id
_entity_poly.type
_entity_poly.pdbx_seq_one_letter_code
_entity_poly.pdbx_strand_id
1 'polypeptide(L)'
;MVVLGVVFVVLPGVVVDHDLAGASVAAQDRLKAVNDVRTALLQAVGGLVVLFGAYATWRQLRVSQDGLRATREGYVTDRFSRAVDQLGSDKLDVRIGGLHALWRIAEQSARDREAIISIQAAYLRTHLPWPLTGPESPAADVPINDVAPLETRAADAQVALTALGVLCQHREQSWVNISSTDLRRADCDGLWFPEVNLDRACLEAAGLYRANLTQASLVSVNLRHADLTTAILRRARCILADLRGVKLVETDLRDADFTETDLREANLRKADAHGAVFRHADLRMADLRGTDLTTADLVEARLTGAVASEQTRWPVGFDPSAAGVVDTDDPGPEPSPLLQPPAMTWQAPPLRSTP
;
A
#
# COMPACT_ATOMS: atom_id res chain seq x y z
N MET A 1 -11.23 -44.18 48.49
CA MET A 1 -10.46 -44.62 49.67
C MET A 1 -10.35 -46.15 49.76
N VAL A 2 -11.46 -46.91 49.72
CA VAL A 2 -11.43 -48.40 49.85
C VAL A 2 -10.61 -49.10 48.75
N VAL A 3 -10.73 -48.66 47.49
CA VAL A 3 -10.00 -49.26 46.34
C VAL A 3 -8.49 -49.02 46.41
N LEU A 4 -8.04 -47.85 46.87
CA LEU A 4 -6.61 -47.57 47.06
C LEU A 4 -6.00 -48.45 48.14
N GLY A 5 -6.73 -48.69 49.23
CA GLY A 5 -6.27 -49.56 50.32
C GLY A 5 -5.99 -50.98 49.86
N VAL A 6 -6.86 -51.57 49.03
CA VAL A 6 -6.66 -52.93 48.49
C VAL A 6 -5.45 -53.00 47.56
N VAL A 7 -5.26 -52.01 46.69
CA VAL A 7 -4.15 -51.99 45.72
C VAL A 7 -2.78 -51.82 46.40
N PHE A 8 -2.68 -51.06 47.49
CA PHE A 8 -1.39 -50.80 48.16
C PHE A 8 -1.07 -51.76 49.32
N VAL A 9 -2.09 -52.43 49.87
CA VAL A 9 -1.93 -53.35 51.01
C VAL A 9 -1.97 -54.80 50.58
N VAL A 10 -2.86 -55.18 49.66
CA VAL A 10 -3.11 -56.60 49.30
C VAL A 10 -2.35 -57.00 48.03
N LEU A 11 -2.39 -56.17 46.99
CA LEU A 11 -1.79 -56.49 45.69
C LEU A 11 -0.28 -56.78 45.73
N PRO A 12 0.56 -56.03 46.49
CA PRO A 12 2.00 -56.29 46.52
C PRO A 12 2.34 -57.68 47.08
N GLY A 13 1.56 -58.16 48.06
CA GLY A 13 1.72 -59.52 48.60
C GLY A 13 1.36 -60.59 47.58
N VAL A 14 0.25 -60.40 46.86
CA VAL A 14 -0.22 -61.36 45.84
C VAL A 14 0.75 -61.46 44.66
N VAL A 15 1.31 -60.33 44.20
CA VAL A 15 2.29 -60.32 43.10
C VAL A 15 3.57 -61.04 43.50
N VAL A 16 4.11 -60.74 44.68
CA VAL A 16 5.32 -61.39 45.19
C VAL A 16 5.09 -62.89 45.41
N ASP A 17 3.93 -63.29 45.94
CA ASP A 17 3.59 -64.70 46.16
C ASP A 17 3.40 -65.47 44.84
N HIS A 18 2.90 -64.81 43.79
CA HIS A 18 2.81 -65.37 42.44
C HIS A 18 4.20 -65.53 41.79
N ASP A 19 5.06 -64.51 41.86
CA ASP A 19 6.40 -64.54 41.26
C ASP A 19 7.36 -65.52 41.95
N LEU A 20 7.17 -65.75 43.25
CA LEU A 20 7.98 -66.70 44.03
C LEU A 20 7.61 -68.16 43.79
N ALA A 21 6.46 -68.46 43.18
CA ALA A 21 6.02 -69.79 42.72
C ALA A 21 6.34 -70.98 43.66
N GLY A 22 6.29 -70.78 44.99
CA GLY A 22 6.56 -71.81 45.99
C GLY A 22 8.01 -71.99 46.46
N ALA A 23 8.94 -71.09 46.09
CA ALA A 23 10.31 -71.09 46.61
C ALA A 23 10.37 -70.65 48.09
N SER A 24 11.12 -71.37 48.94
CA SER A 24 11.29 -71.03 50.36
C SER A 24 12.30 -69.89 50.55
N VAL A 25 11.81 -68.66 50.54
CA VAL A 25 12.60 -67.45 50.75
C VAL A 25 12.54 -67.00 52.21
N ALA A 26 13.64 -66.45 52.75
CA ALA A 26 13.69 -65.93 54.11
C ALA A 26 12.66 -64.80 54.31
N ALA A 27 12.03 -64.76 55.49
CA ALA A 27 10.94 -63.81 55.77
C ALA A 27 11.36 -62.34 55.58
N GLN A 28 12.63 -62.01 55.83
CA GLN A 28 13.18 -60.67 55.62
C GLN A 28 13.24 -60.28 54.13
N ASP A 29 13.61 -61.21 53.25
CA ASP A 29 13.70 -60.96 51.80
C ASP A 29 12.31 -60.81 51.16
N ARG A 30 11.32 -61.59 51.62
CA ARG A 30 9.91 -61.43 51.19
C ARG A 30 9.34 -60.06 51.60
N LEU A 31 9.58 -59.62 52.84
CA LEU A 31 9.14 -58.31 53.30
C LEU A 31 9.77 -57.17 52.50
N LYS A 32 11.04 -57.31 52.12
CA LYS A 32 11.74 -56.36 51.25
C LYS A 32 11.09 -56.30 49.86
N ALA A 33 10.85 -57.45 49.22
CA ALA A 33 10.20 -57.52 47.90
C ALA A 33 8.79 -56.89 47.89
N VAL A 34 7.97 -57.17 48.91
CA VAL A 34 6.63 -56.57 49.05
C VAL A 34 6.70 -55.05 49.21
N ASN A 35 7.66 -54.53 49.98
CA ASN A 35 7.88 -53.10 50.13
C ASN A 35 8.42 -52.44 48.84
N ASP A 36 9.28 -53.14 48.09
CA ASP A 36 9.78 -52.67 46.78
C ASP A 36 8.63 -52.55 45.77
N VAL A 37 7.75 -53.55 45.68
CA VAL A 37 6.54 -53.50 44.84
C VAL A 37 5.61 -52.37 45.27
N ARG A 38 5.40 -52.16 46.58
CA ARG A 38 4.60 -51.03 47.09
C ARG A 38 5.22 -49.69 46.69
N THR A 39 6.54 -49.56 46.78
CA THR A 39 7.28 -48.35 46.41
C THR A 39 7.18 -48.09 44.90
N ALA A 40 7.31 -49.14 44.07
CA ALA A 40 7.14 -49.04 42.61
C ALA A 40 5.70 -48.64 42.22
N LEU A 41 4.67 -49.20 42.89
CA LEU A 41 3.29 -48.79 42.68
C LEU A 41 3.06 -47.33 43.09
N LEU A 42 3.66 -46.89 44.20
CA LEU A 42 3.56 -45.49 44.65
C LEU A 42 4.24 -44.54 43.66
N GLN A 43 5.41 -44.91 43.12
CA GLN A 43 6.11 -44.17 42.08
C GLN A 43 5.31 -44.14 40.77
N ALA A 44 4.69 -45.25 40.37
CA ALA A 44 3.86 -45.33 39.18
C ALA A 44 2.61 -44.42 39.29
N VAL A 45 1.93 -44.46 40.44
CA VAL A 45 0.80 -43.56 40.70
C VAL A 45 1.27 -42.10 40.77
N GLY A 46 2.38 -41.80 41.44
CA GLY A 46 2.98 -40.47 41.46
C GLY A 46 3.31 -39.96 40.05
N GLY A 47 3.91 -40.81 39.21
CA GLY A 47 4.20 -40.51 37.81
C GLY A 47 2.93 -40.24 36.99
N LEU A 48 1.87 -41.02 37.17
CA LEU A 48 0.57 -40.80 36.54
C LEU A 48 -0.06 -39.46 36.96
N VAL A 49 0.03 -39.08 38.24
CA VAL A 49 -0.45 -37.77 38.71
C VAL A 49 0.35 -36.63 38.06
N VAL A 50 1.68 -36.76 37.96
CA VAL A 50 2.53 -35.76 37.29
C VAL A 50 2.17 -35.65 35.80
N LEU A 51 2.01 -36.78 35.09
CA LEU A 51 1.62 -36.79 33.68
C LEU A 51 0.23 -36.20 33.46
N PHE A 52 -0.73 -36.51 34.32
CA PHE A 52 -2.07 -35.91 34.27
C PHE A 52 -2.01 -34.41 34.55
N GLY A 53 -1.23 -33.97 35.55
CA GLY A 53 -0.99 -32.56 35.84
C GLY A 53 -0.38 -31.83 34.66
N ALA A 54 0.62 -32.43 34.00
CA ALA A 54 1.24 -31.90 32.79
C ALA A 54 0.24 -31.81 31.62
N TYR A 55 -0.57 -32.85 31.41
CA TYR A 55 -1.62 -32.86 30.39
C TYR A 55 -2.70 -31.81 30.66
N ALA A 56 -3.19 -31.70 31.89
CA ALA A 56 -4.18 -30.70 32.29
C ALA A 56 -3.62 -29.28 32.12
N THR A 57 -2.37 -29.04 32.51
CA THR A 57 -1.68 -27.76 32.31
C THR A 57 -1.51 -27.45 30.82
N TRP A 58 -1.07 -28.41 30.01
CA TRP A 58 -0.95 -28.26 28.56
C TRP A 58 -2.31 -27.95 27.91
N ARG A 59 -3.37 -28.66 28.31
CA ARG A 59 -4.73 -28.42 27.83
C ARG A 59 -5.23 -27.03 28.22
N GLN A 60 -4.99 -26.60 29.45
CA GLN A 60 -5.37 -25.27 29.95
C GLN A 60 -4.62 -24.16 29.23
N LEU A 61 -3.32 -24.34 28.97
CA LEU A 61 -2.52 -23.41 28.18
C LEU A 61 -3.05 -23.30 26.75
N ARG A 62 -3.41 -24.42 26.11
CA ARG A 62 -3.96 -24.42 24.75
C ARG A 62 -5.30 -23.68 24.66
N VAL A 63 -6.23 -23.98 25.58
CA VAL A 63 -7.53 -23.28 25.65
C VAL A 63 -7.35 -21.78 25.94
N SER A 64 -6.41 -21.41 26.83
CA SER A 64 -6.11 -20.01 27.14
C SER A 64 -5.55 -19.26 25.91
N GLN A 65 -4.63 -19.88 25.17
CA GLN A 65 -4.08 -19.32 23.93
C GLN A 65 -5.17 -19.14 22.85
N ASP A 66 -6.03 -20.14 22.66
CA ASP A 66 -7.14 -20.07 21.70
C ASP A 66 -8.16 -19.00 22.12
N GLY A 67 -8.46 -18.87 23.42
CA GLY A 67 -9.31 -17.82 23.96
C GLY A 67 -8.75 -16.41 23.77
N LEU A 68 -7.44 -16.22 23.95
CA LEU A 68 -6.77 -14.94 23.71
C LEU A 68 -6.80 -14.53 22.22
N ARG A 69 -6.62 -15.49 21.30
CA ARG A 69 -6.74 -15.25 19.85
C ARG A 69 -8.15 -14.81 19.48
N ALA A 70 -9.17 -15.55 19.92
CA ALA A 70 -10.57 -15.21 19.66
C ALA A 70 -10.96 -13.85 20.26
N THR A 71 -10.48 -13.55 21.48
CA THR A 71 -10.71 -12.24 22.11
C THR A 71 -10.04 -11.11 21.34
N ARG A 72 -8.78 -11.31 20.91
CA ARG A 72 -8.05 -10.32 20.10
C ARG A 72 -8.73 -10.06 18.75
N GLU A 73 -9.17 -11.11 18.06
CA GLU A 73 -9.91 -11.01 16.80
C GLU A 73 -11.26 -10.29 16.99
N GLY A 74 -11.97 -10.54 18.10
CA GLY A 74 -13.18 -9.82 18.46
C GLY A 74 -12.96 -8.32 18.67
N TYR A 75 -11.88 -7.93 19.36
CA TYR A 75 -11.53 -6.52 19.55
C TYR A 75 -11.16 -5.79 18.25
N VAL A 76 -10.46 -6.46 17.33
CA VAL A 76 -10.11 -5.85 16.02
C VAL A 76 -11.37 -5.67 15.18
N THR A 77 -12.24 -6.68 15.15
CA THR A 77 -13.53 -6.62 14.43
C THR A 77 -14.41 -5.50 14.96
N ASP A 78 -14.54 -5.33 16.29
CA ASP A 78 -15.32 -4.24 16.89
C ASP A 78 -14.76 -2.86 16.53
N ARG A 79 -13.43 -2.69 16.58
CA ARG A 79 -12.78 -1.43 16.18
C ARG A 79 -12.96 -1.14 14.70
N PHE A 80 -12.86 -2.16 13.86
CA PHE A 80 -13.07 -2.06 12.41
C PHE A 80 -14.50 -1.61 12.11
N SER A 81 -15.50 -2.31 12.65
CA SER A 81 -16.91 -1.95 12.44
C SER A 81 -17.22 -0.54 12.90
N ARG A 82 -16.74 -0.16 14.09
CA ARG A 82 -16.91 1.22 14.60
C ARG A 82 -16.25 2.26 13.69
N ALA A 83 -15.07 1.96 13.15
CA ALA A 83 -14.38 2.87 12.25
C ALA A 83 -15.10 3.02 10.91
N VAL A 84 -15.68 1.94 10.38
CA VAL A 84 -16.52 1.97 9.18
C VAL A 84 -17.81 2.77 9.42
N ASP A 85 -18.49 2.55 10.54
CA ASP A 85 -19.69 3.32 10.91
C ASP A 85 -19.41 4.83 10.99
N GLN A 86 -18.23 5.21 11.48
CA GLN A 86 -17.80 6.61 11.56
C GLN A 86 -17.63 7.28 10.19
N LEU A 87 -17.35 6.51 9.13
CA LEU A 87 -17.24 7.05 7.76
C LEU A 87 -18.58 7.59 7.24
N GLY A 88 -19.70 7.07 7.74
CA GLY A 88 -21.04 7.53 7.37
C GLY A 88 -21.53 8.76 8.15
N SER A 89 -20.67 9.37 8.98
CA SER A 89 -21.08 10.51 9.82
C SER A 89 -21.13 11.82 9.03
N ASP A 90 -22.15 12.66 9.29
CA ASP A 90 -22.20 14.02 8.74
C ASP A 90 -21.09 14.93 9.30
N LYS A 91 -20.48 14.55 10.43
CA LYS A 91 -19.43 15.33 11.10
C LYS A 91 -18.05 14.99 10.52
N LEU A 92 -17.39 16.00 9.96
CA LEU A 92 -16.05 15.88 9.37
C LEU A 92 -15.04 15.23 10.33
N ASP A 93 -14.96 15.72 11.58
CA ASP A 93 -14.03 15.20 12.60
C ASP A 93 -14.24 13.71 12.90
N VAL A 94 -15.50 13.25 12.82
CA VAL A 94 -15.84 11.83 13.05
C VAL A 94 -15.36 10.97 11.88
N ARG A 95 -15.56 11.42 10.64
CA ARG A 95 -15.07 10.71 9.45
C ARG A 95 -13.55 10.62 9.43
N ILE A 96 -12.85 11.72 9.74
CA ILE A 96 -11.39 11.75 9.89
C ILE A 96 -10.94 10.75 10.96
N GLY A 97 -11.61 10.73 12.12
CA GLY A 97 -11.35 9.76 13.19
C GLY A 97 -11.51 8.31 12.72
N GLY A 98 -12.55 8.02 11.95
CA GLY A 98 -12.81 6.71 11.34
C GLY A 98 -11.72 6.29 10.36
N LEU A 99 -11.32 7.17 9.44
CA LEU A 99 -10.25 6.93 8.47
C LEU A 99 -8.91 6.63 9.17
N HIS A 100 -8.55 7.42 10.19
CA HIS A 100 -7.35 7.16 10.98
C HIS A 100 -7.42 5.86 11.78
N ALA A 101 -8.59 5.50 12.33
CA ALA A 101 -8.78 4.24 13.02
C ALA A 101 -8.57 3.05 12.07
N LEU A 102 -9.12 3.12 10.85
CA LEU A 102 -8.87 2.12 9.81
C LEU A 102 -7.40 2.05 9.44
N TRP A 103 -6.73 3.18 9.19
CA TRP A 103 -5.30 3.18 8.88
C TRP A 103 -4.49 2.46 9.98
N ARG A 104 -4.70 2.76 11.26
CA ARG A 104 -3.99 2.06 12.35
C ARG A 104 -4.27 0.55 12.41
N ILE A 105 -5.48 0.12 12.07
CA ILE A 105 -5.81 -1.31 11.99
C ILE A 105 -5.00 -1.96 10.86
N ALA A 106 -4.97 -1.31 9.69
CA ALA A 106 -4.24 -1.79 8.52
C ALA A 106 -2.73 -1.93 8.79
N GLU A 107 -2.13 -1.02 9.55
CA GLU A 107 -0.71 -1.12 9.94
C GLU A 107 -0.42 -2.38 10.77
N GLN A 108 -1.33 -2.75 11.66
CA GLN A 108 -1.16 -3.86 12.61
C GLN A 108 -1.63 -5.21 12.07
N SER A 109 -2.39 -5.22 10.97
CA SER A 109 -3.02 -6.42 10.41
C SER A 109 -2.89 -6.44 8.88
N ALA A 110 -1.94 -7.25 8.39
CA ALA A 110 -1.81 -7.50 6.95
C ALA A 110 -3.09 -8.11 6.35
N ARG A 111 -3.82 -8.91 7.14
CA ARG A 111 -5.11 -9.51 6.74
C ARG A 111 -6.17 -8.46 6.43
N ASP A 112 -6.27 -7.41 7.25
CA ASP A 112 -7.33 -6.40 7.12
C ASP A 112 -6.92 -5.23 6.22
N ARG A 113 -5.61 -5.05 5.98
CA ARG A 113 -5.03 -3.98 5.15
C ARG A 113 -5.69 -3.88 3.77
N GLU A 114 -5.89 -5.01 3.10
CA GLU A 114 -6.50 -5.05 1.76
C GLU A 114 -7.96 -4.57 1.75
N ALA A 115 -8.74 -5.00 2.74
CA ALA A 115 -10.12 -4.54 2.91
C ALA A 115 -10.15 -3.03 3.20
N ILE A 116 -9.22 -2.54 4.02
CA ILE A 116 -9.13 -1.13 4.40
C ILE A 116 -8.74 -0.26 3.21
N ILE A 117 -7.75 -0.68 2.41
CA ILE A 117 -7.38 -0.01 1.15
C ILE A 117 -8.61 0.06 0.24
N SER A 118 -9.34 -1.03 0.09
CA SER A 118 -10.55 -1.08 -0.75
C SER A 118 -11.65 -0.16 -0.25
N ILE A 119 -11.86 -0.08 1.06
CA ILE A 119 -12.84 0.81 1.70
C ILE A 119 -12.45 2.28 1.50
N GLN A 120 -11.19 2.64 1.71
CA GLN A 120 -10.73 4.02 1.52
C GLN A 120 -10.78 4.44 0.04
N ALA A 121 -10.44 3.54 -0.89
CA ALA A 121 -10.59 3.79 -2.31
C ALA A 121 -12.07 3.97 -2.72
N ALA A 122 -12.97 3.16 -2.15
CA ALA A 122 -14.41 3.35 -2.34
C ALA A 122 -14.93 4.64 -1.71
N TYR A 123 -14.39 5.03 -0.55
CA TYR A 123 -14.71 6.28 0.13
C TYR A 123 -14.42 7.49 -0.78
N LEU A 124 -13.22 7.54 -1.37
CA LEU A 124 -12.83 8.59 -2.32
C LEU A 124 -13.78 8.66 -3.52
N ARG A 125 -14.02 7.52 -4.19
CA ARG A 125 -14.93 7.46 -5.35
C ARG A 125 -16.36 7.90 -5.03
N THR A 126 -16.80 7.67 -3.79
CA THR A 126 -18.17 7.99 -3.35
C THR A 126 -18.31 9.45 -2.93
N HIS A 127 -17.29 10.01 -2.24
CA HIS A 127 -17.34 11.37 -1.70
C HIS A 127 -16.82 12.44 -2.68
N LEU A 128 -16.09 12.03 -3.73
CA LEU A 128 -15.53 12.91 -4.74
C LEU A 128 -15.85 12.39 -6.15
N PRO A 129 -17.11 12.17 -6.54
CA PRO A 129 -17.44 11.61 -7.86
C PRO A 129 -17.03 12.58 -8.99
N TRP A 130 -16.50 12.03 -10.09
CA TRP A 130 -16.23 12.79 -11.32
C TRP A 130 -16.71 12.04 -12.58
N PRO A 131 -17.41 12.70 -13.52
CA PRO A 131 -17.84 14.09 -13.49
C PRO A 131 -18.89 14.33 -12.40
N LEU A 132 -18.96 15.57 -11.93
CA LEU A 132 -19.80 15.95 -10.81
C LEU A 132 -21.28 15.86 -11.17
N THR A 133 -22.09 15.36 -10.24
CA THR A 133 -23.53 15.13 -10.45
C THR A 133 -24.41 15.92 -9.47
N GLY A 134 -23.82 16.66 -8.51
CA GLY A 134 -24.54 17.35 -7.44
C GLY A 134 -24.49 18.89 -7.51
N PRO A 135 -25.47 19.60 -6.92
CA PRO A 135 -25.55 21.07 -6.94
C PRO A 135 -24.50 21.78 -6.06
N GLU A 136 -23.94 21.10 -5.06
CA GLU A 136 -22.90 21.65 -4.16
C GLU A 136 -21.47 21.37 -4.64
N SER A 137 -21.31 20.57 -5.70
CA SER A 137 -20.00 20.22 -6.25
C SER A 137 -19.48 21.34 -7.16
N PRO A 138 -18.23 21.81 -7.01
CA PRO A 138 -17.69 22.89 -7.82
C PRO A 138 -17.64 22.46 -9.28
N ALA A 139 -18.48 23.03 -10.14
CA ALA A 139 -18.70 22.55 -11.51
C ALA A 139 -17.40 22.28 -12.30
N ALA A 140 -17.47 21.40 -13.29
CA ALA A 140 -16.31 20.94 -14.04
C ALA A 140 -15.60 22.07 -14.82
N ASP A 141 -16.31 23.17 -15.08
CA ASP A 141 -15.88 24.37 -15.78
C ASP A 141 -15.45 25.52 -14.85
N VAL A 142 -15.51 25.33 -13.53
CA VAL A 142 -15.04 26.35 -12.56
C VAL A 142 -13.54 26.61 -12.78
N PRO A 143 -13.10 27.88 -12.86
CA PRO A 143 -11.68 28.21 -12.96
C PRO A 143 -10.89 27.59 -11.81
N ILE A 144 -9.75 26.97 -12.11
CA ILE A 144 -8.97 26.24 -11.11
C ILE A 144 -8.54 27.10 -9.91
N ASN A 145 -8.37 28.41 -10.11
CA ASN A 145 -8.03 29.35 -9.05
C ASN A 145 -9.14 29.54 -8.01
N ASP A 146 -10.40 29.27 -8.39
CA ASP A 146 -11.57 29.37 -7.51
C ASP A 146 -11.84 28.05 -6.77
N VAL A 147 -11.20 26.96 -7.19
CA VAL A 147 -11.24 25.67 -6.48
C VAL A 147 -10.27 25.73 -5.31
N ALA A 148 -10.72 25.49 -4.08
CA ALA A 148 -9.82 25.41 -2.94
C ALA A 148 -8.99 24.10 -2.94
N PRO A 149 -7.78 24.06 -2.34
CA PRO A 149 -7.01 22.83 -2.16
C PRO A 149 -7.83 21.70 -1.53
N LEU A 150 -7.59 20.45 -1.95
CA LEU A 150 -8.36 19.28 -1.45
C LEU A 150 -8.31 19.16 0.07
N GLU A 151 -7.14 19.42 0.67
CA GLU A 151 -6.91 19.50 2.11
C GLU A 151 -7.87 20.43 2.87
N THR A 152 -8.41 21.45 2.20
CA THR A 152 -9.37 22.39 2.80
C THR A 152 -10.81 22.06 2.45
N ARG A 153 -11.12 21.75 1.18
CA ARG A 153 -12.49 21.50 0.72
C ARG A 153 -13.04 20.12 1.09
N ALA A 154 -12.16 19.14 1.28
CA ALA A 154 -12.49 17.77 1.62
C ALA A 154 -11.34 17.13 2.42
N ALA A 155 -11.08 17.66 3.62
CA ALA A 155 -9.97 17.27 4.48
C ALA A 155 -9.96 15.76 4.82
N ASP A 156 -11.13 15.17 5.02
CA ASP A 156 -11.32 13.73 5.18
C ASP A 156 -10.89 12.92 3.95
N ALA A 157 -11.25 13.38 2.75
CA ALA A 157 -10.79 12.75 1.52
C ALA A 157 -9.28 12.88 1.34
N GLN A 158 -8.68 14.03 1.69
CA GLN A 158 -7.22 14.18 1.71
C GLN A 158 -6.57 13.18 2.69
N VAL A 159 -7.13 12.98 3.89
CA VAL A 159 -6.66 11.96 4.84
C VAL A 159 -6.76 10.55 4.27
N ALA A 160 -7.86 10.20 3.60
CA ALA A 160 -8.01 8.90 2.95
C ALA A 160 -6.98 8.71 1.83
N LEU A 161 -6.72 9.74 1.03
CA LEU A 161 -5.74 9.71 -0.06
C LEU A 161 -4.31 9.51 0.47
N THR A 162 -3.91 10.26 1.51
CA THR A 162 -2.61 10.10 2.16
C THR A 162 -2.46 8.70 2.77
N ALA A 163 -3.50 8.20 3.46
CA ALA A 163 -3.47 6.87 4.07
C ALA A 163 -3.35 5.77 3.01
N LEU A 164 -4.05 5.87 1.87
CA LEU A 164 -3.87 4.94 0.74
C LEU A 164 -2.43 4.94 0.23
N GLY A 165 -1.83 6.12 0.03
CA GLY A 165 -0.45 6.24 -0.46
C GLY A 165 0.58 5.61 0.48
N VAL A 166 0.36 5.68 1.80
CA VAL A 166 1.21 4.99 2.78
C VAL A 166 0.97 3.48 2.77
N LEU A 167 -0.30 3.05 2.80
CA LEU A 167 -0.65 1.63 2.91
C LEU A 167 -0.21 0.82 1.68
N CYS A 168 -0.18 1.44 0.49
CA CYS A 168 0.29 0.80 -0.74
C CYS A 168 1.79 0.49 -0.76
N GLN A 169 2.61 1.09 0.11
CA GLN A 169 4.05 0.80 0.19
C GLN A 169 4.36 -0.64 0.63
N HIS A 170 3.45 -1.25 1.39
CA HIS A 170 3.63 -2.57 1.98
C HIS A 170 2.76 -3.62 1.31
N ARG A 171 2.25 -3.32 0.11
CA ARG A 171 1.29 -4.16 -0.59
C ARG A 171 2.01 -5.19 -1.45
N GLU A 172 1.56 -6.45 -1.36
CA GLU A 172 2.18 -7.55 -2.10
C GLU A 172 1.54 -7.78 -3.48
N GLN A 173 0.24 -7.53 -3.67
CA GLN A 173 -0.42 -7.58 -4.99
C GLN A 173 -1.71 -6.73 -5.02
N SER A 174 -2.02 -6.17 -6.20
CA SER A 174 -3.32 -5.75 -6.74
C SER A 174 -3.44 -4.25 -7.09
N TRP A 175 -4.35 -4.00 -8.03
CA TRP A 175 -4.82 -2.69 -8.49
C TRP A 175 -5.59 -1.95 -7.37
N VAL A 176 -5.28 -0.68 -7.09
CA VAL A 176 -6.18 0.21 -6.30
C VAL A 176 -7.02 1.01 -7.27
N ASN A 177 -8.36 1.01 -7.13
CA ASN A 177 -9.21 1.76 -8.04
C ASN A 177 -9.80 3.03 -7.40
N ILE A 178 -9.30 4.18 -7.83
CA ILE A 178 -9.79 5.53 -7.52
C ILE A 178 -10.11 6.33 -8.80
N SER A 179 -10.46 5.62 -9.88
CA SER A 179 -10.92 6.20 -11.14
C SER A 179 -12.16 7.07 -10.96
N SER A 180 -12.36 8.03 -11.87
CA SER A 180 -13.55 8.89 -11.90
C SER A 180 -13.75 9.65 -10.58
N THR A 181 -12.67 10.22 -10.04
CA THR A 181 -12.64 10.97 -8.77
C THR A 181 -12.19 12.42 -8.98
N ASP A 182 -12.80 13.37 -8.28
CA ASP A 182 -12.39 14.79 -8.26
C ASP A 182 -11.30 15.05 -7.21
N LEU A 183 -10.05 14.94 -7.68
CA LEU A 183 -8.82 15.17 -6.93
C LEU A 183 -8.14 16.49 -7.35
N ARG A 184 -8.90 17.47 -7.87
CA ARG A 184 -8.35 18.79 -8.22
C ARG A 184 -7.70 19.42 -7.00
N ARG A 185 -6.48 19.95 -7.19
CA ARG A 185 -5.64 20.53 -6.12
C ARG A 185 -5.42 19.59 -4.93
N ALA A 186 -5.37 18.28 -5.16
CA ALA A 186 -4.93 17.31 -4.16
C ALA A 186 -3.45 17.48 -3.86
N ASP A 187 -3.07 17.25 -2.60
CA ASP A 187 -1.67 17.02 -2.23
C ASP A 187 -1.40 15.51 -2.28
N CYS A 188 -0.64 15.09 -3.30
CA CYS A 188 -0.18 13.73 -3.49
C CYS A 188 1.34 13.63 -3.45
N ASP A 189 2.02 14.64 -2.88
CA ASP A 189 3.47 14.72 -2.91
C ASP A 189 4.09 13.52 -2.15
N GLY A 190 4.99 12.82 -2.83
CA GLY A 190 5.68 11.63 -2.30
C GLY A 190 4.79 10.40 -2.08
N LEU A 191 3.51 10.43 -2.47
CA LEU A 191 2.62 9.29 -2.29
C LEU A 191 3.02 8.11 -3.19
N TRP A 192 2.83 6.89 -2.66
CA TRP A 192 3.19 5.64 -3.34
C TRP A 192 1.95 4.96 -3.90
N PHE A 193 1.76 5.06 -5.22
CA PHE A 193 0.61 4.55 -5.96
C PHE A 193 1.02 3.73 -7.20
N PRO A 194 1.86 2.69 -7.05
CA PRO A 194 2.11 1.80 -8.17
C PRO A 194 0.81 1.09 -8.57
N GLU A 195 0.63 0.88 -9.87
CA GLU A 195 -0.50 0.16 -10.44
C GLU A 195 -1.87 0.74 -10.04
N VAL A 196 -1.98 2.01 -9.65
CA VAL A 196 -3.27 2.64 -9.30
C VAL A 196 -4.14 2.87 -10.55
N ASN A 197 -5.47 2.74 -10.42
CA ASN A 197 -6.43 3.24 -11.40
C ASN A 197 -6.80 4.68 -11.05
N LEU A 198 -6.44 5.61 -11.91
CA LEU A 198 -6.87 7.01 -11.91
C LEU A 198 -7.59 7.37 -13.23
N ASP A 199 -8.04 6.37 -13.99
CA ASP A 199 -8.72 6.57 -15.26
C ASP A 199 -9.89 7.54 -15.09
N ARG A 200 -9.99 8.52 -16.00
CA ARG A 200 -11.04 9.55 -16.00
C ARG A 200 -11.14 10.36 -14.70
N ALA A 201 -10.15 10.32 -13.81
CA ALA A 201 -10.11 11.21 -12.65
C ALA A 201 -9.72 12.64 -13.07
N CYS A 202 -10.01 13.60 -12.21
CA CYS A 202 -9.60 14.99 -12.39
C CYS A 202 -8.58 15.37 -11.32
N LEU A 203 -7.33 15.55 -11.71
CA LEU A 203 -6.18 15.95 -10.89
C LEU A 203 -5.63 17.32 -11.34
N GLU A 204 -6.48 18.18 -11.91
CA GLU A 204 -6.06 19.51 -12.33
C GLU A 204 -5.43 20.28 -11.15
N ALA A 205 -4.24 20.81 -11.39
CA ALA A 205 -3.39 21.49 -10.40
C ALA A 205 -3.11 20.68 -9.11
N ALA A 206 -3.13 19.34 -9.16
CA ALA A 206 -2.68 18.51 -8.05
C ALA A 206 -1.14 18.56 -7.91
N GLY A 207 -0.66 18.50 -6.66
CA GLY A 207 0.74 18.26 -6.34
C GLY A 207 1.02 16.76 -6.36
N LEU A 208 1.99 16.32 -7.15
CA LEU A 208 2.43 14.94 -7.31
C LEU A 208 3.98 14.89 -7.28
N TYR A 209 4.61 15.86 -6.62
CA TYR A 209 6.07 15.97 -6.51
C TYR A 209 6.62 14.69 -5.89
N ARG A 210 7.55 14.02 -6.58
CA ARG A 210 8.14 12.74 -6.14
C ARG A 210 7.14 11.59 -5.92
N ALA A 211 5.92 11.69 -6.43
CA ALA A 211 4.95 10.59 -6.35
C ALA A 211 5.43 9.37 -7.17
N ASN A 212 5.13 8.16 -6.70
CA ASN A 212 5.36 6.94 -7.46
C ASN A 212 4.05 6.46 -8.11
N LEU A 213 3.97 6.58 -9.42
CA LEU A 213 2.87 6.15 -10.29
C LEU A 213 3.33 5.06 -11.27
N THR A 214 4.33 4.26 -10.89
CA THR A 214 4.83 3.15 -11.71
C THR A 214 3.67 2.25 -12.11
N GLN A 215 3.52 1.98 -13.41
CA GLN A 215 2.43 1.17 -13.97
C GLN A 215 1.02 1.66 -13.66
N ALA A 216 0.84 2.92 -13.25
CA ALA A 216 -0.48 3.49 -13.04
C ALA A 216 -1.29 3.55 -14.34
N SER A 217 -2.60 3.39 -14.22
CA SER A 217 -3.55 3.69 -15.29
C SER A 217 -4.09 5.10 -15.12
N LEU A 218 -3.80 5.95 -16.08
CA LEU A 218 -4.13 7.37 -16.14
C LEU A 218 -4.92 7.67 -17.44
N VAL A 219 -5.73 6.72 -17.90
CA VAL A 219 -6.41 6.81 -19.20
C VAL A 219 -7.49 7.89 -19.12
N SER A 220 -7.44 8.86 -20.04
CA SER A 220 -8.35 10.01 -20.07
C SER A 220 -8.39 10.81 -18.76
N VAL A 221 -7.29 10.81 -17.99
CA VAL A 221 -7.16 11.64 -16.80
C VAL A 221 -6.98 13.11 -17.18
N ASN A 222 -7.50 14.03 -16.36
CA ASN A 222 -7.13 15.45 -16.44
C ASN A 222 -6.01 15.74 -15.43
N LEU A 223 -4.81 16.05 -15.90
CA LEU A 223 -3.62 16.42 -15.13
C LEU A 223 -3.13 17.83 -15.50
N ARG A 224 -4.02 18.68 -16.03
CA ARG A 224 -3.66 20.04 -16.42
C ARG A 224 -3.03 20.79 -15.25
N HIS A 225 -1.93 21.47 -15.51
CA HIS A 225 -1.23 22.27 -14.51
C HIS A 225 -0.78 21.50 -13.24
N ALA A 226 -0.84 20.16 -13.24
CA ALA A 226 -0.35 19.35 -12.13
C ALA A 226 1.18 19.40 -12.04
N ASP A 227 1.72 19.21 -10.84
CA ASP A 227 3.16 19.18 -10.60
C ASP A 227 3.65 17.76 -10.35
N LEU A 228 4.19 17.11 -11.39
CA LEU A 228 4.82 15.78 -11.31
C LEU A 228 6.34 15.87 -11.34
N THR A 229 6.91 17.00 -10.92
CA THR A 229 8.37 17.19 -10.86
C THR A 229 8.99 16.06 -10.05
N THR A 230 10.00 15.38 -10.61
CA THR A 230 10.72 14.23 -10.02
C THR A 230 9.85 13.01 -9.67
N ALA A 231 8.62 12.94 -10.18
CA ALA A 231 7.77 11.75 -10.03
C ALA A 231 8.29 10.55 -10.83
N ILE A 232 7.76 9.36 -10.55
CA ILE A 232 8.07 8.12 -11.26
C ILE A 232 6.80 7.64 -11.97
N LEU A 233 6.80 7.68 -13.31
CA LEU A 233 5.70 7.23 -14.19
C LEU A 233 6.12 6.07 -15.10
N ARG A 234 7.13 5.28 -14.68
CA ARG A 234 7.59 4.13 -15.47
C ARG A 234 6.43 3.23 -15.87
N ARG A 235 6.27 2.95 -17.16
CA ARG A 235 5.19 2.09 -17.70
C ARG A 235 3.78 2.57 -17.36
N ALA A 236 3.59 3.83 -16.96
CA ALA A 236 2.27 4.38 -16.73
C ALA A 236 1.52 4.53 -18.08
N ARG A 237 0.20 4.37 -18.05
CA ARG A 237 -0.67 4.55 -19.23
C ARG A 237 -1.39 5.88 -19.15
N CYS A 238 -0.89 6.89 -19.82
CA CYS A 238 -1.47 8.23 -19.92
C CYS A 238 -2.28 8.41 -21.21
N ILE A 239 -2.82 7.34 -21.79
CA ILE A 239 -3.51 7.35 -23.08
C ILE A 239 -4.72 8.30 -23.03
N LEU A 240 -4.91 9.13 -24.06
CA LEU A 240 -6.01 10.10 -24.17
C LEU A 240 -6.09 11.11 -23.01
N ALA A 241 -5.01 11.26 -22.23
CA ALA A 241 -5.01 12.15 -21.08
C ALA A 241 -4.80 13.62 -21.49
N ASP A 242 -5.23 14.53 -20.62
CA ASP A 242 -5.04 15.97 -20.76
C ASP A 242 -3.97 16.44 -19.76
N LEU A 243 -2.75 16.64 -20.27
CA LEU A 243 -1.56 17.04 -19.52
C LEU A 243 -1.11 18.45 -19.93
N ARG A 244 -2.03 19.33 -20.37
CA ARG A 244 -1.66 20.69 -20.77
C ARG A 244 -1.05 21.47 -19.62
N GLY A 245 0.10 22.10 -19.87
CA GLY A 245 0.81 22.89 -18.87
C GLY A 245 1.29 22.08 -17.66
N VAL A 246 1.32 20.75 -17.74
CA VAL A 246 1.83 19.88 -16.66
C VAL A 246 3.33 20.12 -16.44
N LYS A 247 3.82 19.96 -15.22
CA LYS A 247 5.25 19.92 -14.92
C LYS A 247 5.72 18.48 -14.76
N LEU A 248 6.59 18.03 -15.66
CA LEU A 248 7.25 16.73 -15.69
C LEU A 248 8.77 16.89 -15.62
N VAL A 249 9.25 17.90 -14.87
CA VAL A 249 10.68 18.20 -14.76
C VAL A 249 11.39 17.08 -14.02
N GLU A 250 12.49 16.56 -14.58
CA GLU A 250 13.28 15.47 -14.00
C GLU A 250 12.45 14.20 -13.66
N THR A 251 11.33 14.02 -14.35
CA THR A 251 10.41 12.89 -14.15
C THR A 251 10.91 11.64 -14.88
N ASP A 252 10.74 10.48 -14.26
CA ASP A 252 11.05 9.18 -14.87
C ASP A 252 9.84 8.65 -15.65
N LEU A 253 9.85 8.81 -16.96
CA LEU A 253 8.78 8.49 -17.90
C LEU A 253 9.08 7.22 -18.71
N ARG A 254 10.07 6.41 -18.31
CA ARG A 254 10.53 5.27 -19.11
C ARG A 254 9.42 4.28 -19.41
N ASP A 255 9.36 3.85 -20.66
CA ASP A 255 8.34 2.94 -21.18
C ASP A 255 6.88 3.40 -20.94
N ALA A 256 6.63 4.68 -20.61
CA ALA A 256 5.28 5.20 -20.41
C ALA A 256 4.54 5.39 -21.75
N ASP A 257 3.22 5.25 -21.73
CA ASP A 257 2.37 5.38 -22.91
C ASP A 257 1.56 6.68 -22.87
N PHE A 258 1.93 7.62 -23.74
CA PHE A 258 1.29 8.90 -24.00
C PHE A 258 0.54 8.93 -25.35
N THR A 259 0.10 7.78 -25.86
CA THR A 259 -0.67 7.71 -27.10
C THR A 259 -1.90 8.63 -27.04
N GLU A 260 -2.05 9.50 -28.04
CA GLU A 260 -3.15 10.48 -28.15
C GLU A 260 -3.27 11.44 -26.95
N THR A 261 -2.17 11.68 -26.22
CA THR A 261 -2.15 12.60 -25.07
C THR A 261 -1.98 14.05 -25.51
N ASP A 262 -2.67 14.97 -24.85
CA ASP A 262 -2.46 16.40 -24.99
C ASP A 262 -1.40 16.90 -23.99
N LEU A 263 -0.20 17.20 -24.47
CA LEU A 263 0.97 17.68 -23.71
C LEU A 263 1.32 19.12 -24.10
N ARG A 264 0.36 19.90 -24.64
CA ARG A 264 0.65 21.28 -25.04
C ARG A 264 1.12 22.10 -23.85
N GLU A 265 2.17 22.89 -24.06
CA GLU A 265 2.77 23.74 -23.03
C GLU A 265 3.30 22.96 -21.80
N ALA A 266 3.42 21.63 -21.89
CA ALA A 266 4.00 20.82 -20.82
C ALA A 266 5.49 21.11 -20.65
N ASN A 267 5.97 21.07 -19.41
CA ASN A 267 7.40 21.21 -19.10
C ASN A 267 7.99 19.82 -18.83
N LEU A 268 8.71 19.23 -19.78
CA LEU A 268 9.37 17.92 -19.66
C LEU A 268 10.89 18.04 -19.48
N ARG A 269 11.38 19.21 -19.02
CA ARG A 269 12.82 19.46 -18.92
C ARG A 269 13.52 18.38 -18.13
N LYS A 270 14.60 17.84 -18.69
CA LYS A 270 15.44 16.80 -18.05
C LYS A 270 14.69 15.52 -17.67
N ALA A 271 13.49 15.27 -18.21
CA ALA A 271 12.79 14.02 -18.01
C ALA A 271 13.51 12.86 -18.73
N ASP A 272 13.43 11.66 -18.16
CA ASP A 272 13.87 10.42 -18.79
C ASP A 272 12.68 9.75 -19.46
N ALA A 273 12.52 9.95 -20.77
CA ALA A 273 11.45 9.40 -21.59
C ALA A 273 11.96 8.26 -22.50
N HIS A 274 13.02 7.56 -22.07
CA HIS A 274 13.56 6.42 -22.82
C HIS A 274 12.49 5.34 -23.04
N GLY A 275 12.26 4.96 -24.30
CA GLY A 275 11.26 3.96 -24.68
C GLY A 275 9.79 4.39 -24.51
N ALA A 276 9.52 5.65 -24.16
CA ALA A 276 8.15 6.15 -24.04
C ALA A 276 7.44 6.22 -25.42
N VAL A 277 6.12 6.08 -25.42
CA VAL A 277 5.28 6.10 -26.64
C VAL A 277 4.51 7.41 -26.69
N PHE A 278 4.74 8.24 -27.70
CA PHE A 278 4.06 9.53 -27.93
C PHE A 278 3.26 9.52 -29.25
N ARG A 279 2.77 8.36 -29.68
CA ARG A 279 2.01 8.23 -30.93
C ARG A 279 0.81 9.17 -30.96
N HIS A 280 0.72 10.01 -31.99
CA HIS A 280 -0.34 11.02 -32.14
C HIS A 280 -0.46 12.02 -30.97
N ALA A 281 0.55 12.12 -30.10
CA ALA A 281 0.53 13.05 -28.97
C ALA A 281 0.70 14.50 -29.46
N ASP A 282 0.12 15.45 -28.73
CA ASP A 282 0.25 16.88 -29.01
C ASP A 282 1.25 17.53 -28.05
N LEU A 283 2.49 17.72 -28.51
CA LEU A 283 3.61 18.32 -27.77
C LEU A 283 3.86 19.78 -28.20
N ARG A 284 2.90 20.45 -28.85
CA ARG A 284 3.09 21.83 -29.32
C ARG A 284 3.41 22.75 -28.14
N MET A 285 4.41 23.61 -28.33
CA MET A 285 4.89 24.53 -27.29
C MET A 285 5.41 23.85 -26.01
N ALA A 286 5.65 22.53 -26.02
CA ALA A 286 6.23 21.83 -24.87
C ALA A 286 7.72 22.18 -24.70
N ASP A 287 8.20 22.12 -23.47
CA ASP A 287 9.60 22.31 -23.14
C ASP A 287 10.31 20.96 -22.98
N LEU A 288 11.13 20.61 -23.96
CA LEU A 288 11.86 19.35 -24.07
C LEU A 288 13.37 19.53 -23.78
N ARG A 289 13.78 20.65 -23.19
CA ARG A 289 15.20 20.94 -22.95
C ARG A 289 15.81 19.92 -21.99
N GLY A 290 16.83 19.20 -22.46
CA GLY A 290 17.51 18.15 -21.71
C GLY A 290 16.72 16.85 -21.55
N THR A 291 15.55 16.71 -22.16
CA THR A 291 14.77 15.46 -22.14
C THR A 291 15.50 14.35 -22.90
N ASP A 292 15.53 13.14 -22.34
CA ASP A 292 16.03 11.96 -23.04
C ASP A 292 14.87 11.22 -23.73
N LEU A 293 14.71 11.42 -25.04
CA LEU A 293 13.75 10.72 -25.89
C LEU A 293 14.42 9.57 -26.67
N THR A 294 15.59 9.09 -26.25
CA THR A 294 16.27 7.97 -26.92
C THR A 294 15.32 6.76 -26.98
N THR A 295 15.13 6.18 -28.17
CA THR A 295 14.15 5.10 -28.45
C THR A 295 12.68 5.40 -28.17
N ALA A 296 12.29 6.66 -27.92
CA ALA A 296 10.89 7.02 -27.85
C ALA A 296 10.21 6.89 -29.23
N ASP A 297 8.92 6.55 -29.23
CA ASP A 297 8.10 6.48 -30.44
C ASP A 297 7.34 7.81 -30.64
N LEU A 298 7.80 8.62 -31.59
CA LEU A 298 7.22 9.93 -31.93
C LEU A 298 6.36 9.89 -33.20
N VAL A 299 5.86 8.71 -33.62
CA VAL A 299 5.05 8.60 -34.85
C VAL A 299 3.83 9.50 -34.77
N GLU A 300 3.71 10.41 -35.74
CA GLU A 300 2.62 11.39 -35.85
C GLU A 300 2.46 12.32 -34.62
N ALA A 301 3.48 12.42 -33.77
CA ALA A 301 3.50 13.42 -32.70
C ALA A 301 3.60 14.84 -33.28
N ARG A 302 2.92 15.81 -32.65
CA ARG A 302 2.93 17.21 -33.07
C ARG A 302 3.87 18.01 -32.18
N LEU A 303 5.03 18.44 -32.69
CA LEU A 303 6.04 19.17 -31.90
C LEU A 303 6.23 20.63 -32.30
N THR A 304 5.32 21.20 -33.10
CA THR A 304 5.45 22.58 -33.57
C THR A 304 5.59 23.56 -32.41
N GLY A 305 6.67 24.33 -32.40
CA GLY A 305 6.98 25.32 -31.36
C GLY A 305 7.46 24.72 -30.04
N ALA A 306 7.62 23.39 -29.94
CA ALA A 306 8.31 22.80 -28.80
C ALA A 306 9.76 23.32 -28.76
N VAL A 307 10.30 23.51 -27.56
CA VAL A 307 11.68 23.99 -27.39
C VAL A 307 12.59 22.85 -26.96
N ALA A 308 13.78 22.80 -27.53
CA ALA A 308 14.82 21.84 -27.19
C ALA A 308 16.15 22.56 -26.93
N SER A 309 17.14 21.82 -26.45
CA SER A 309 18.50 22.29 -26.18
C SER A 309 19.50 21.28 -26.69
N GLU A 310 20.79 21.62 -26.71
CA GLU A 310 21.86 20.68 -27.08
C GLU A 310 21.90 19.41 -26.20
N GLN A 311 21.34 19.45 -24.99
CA GLN A 311 21.23 18.30 -24.09
C GLN A 311 20.04 17.37 -24.42
N THR A 312 19.10 17.81 -25.26
CA THR A 312 17.93 17.01 -25.63
C THR A 312 18.36 15.87 -26.54
N ARG A 313 18.00 14.63 -26.19
CA ARG A 313 18.38 13.43 -26.95
C ARG A 313 17.18 12.93 -27.73
N TRP A 314 17.33 12.76 -29.04
CA TRP A 314 16.25 12.36 -29.94
C TRP A 314 16.35 10.88 -30.34
N PRO A 315 15.24 10.23 -30.77
CA PRO A 315 15.29 8.92 -31.41
C PRO A 315 16.16 8.94 -32.67
N VAL A 316 16.80 7.81 -32.97
CA VAL A 316 17.64 7.67 -34.18
C VAL A 316 16.79 7.91 -35.43
N GLY A 317 17.24 8.82 -36.29
CA GLY A 317 16.56 9.16 -37.55
C GLY A 317 15.42 10.15 -37.42
N PHE A 318 15.14 10.68 -36.23
CA PHE A 318 14.17 11.76 -36.03
C PHE A 318 14.80 13.13 -36.37
N ASP A 319 14.10 13.94 -37.17
CA ASP A 319 14.50 15.30 -37.51
C ASP A 319 13.66 16.32 -36.71
N PRO A 320 14.19 16.89 -35.62
CA PRO A 320 13.46 17.84 -34.78
C PRO A 320 13.16 19.16 -35.51
N SER A 321 14.05 19.61 -36.38
CA SER A 321 13.85 20.86 -37.15
C SER A 321 12.69 20.71 -38.12
N ALA A 322 12.59 19.57 -38.84
CA ALA A 322 11.47 19.29 -39.72
C ALA A 322 10.14 19.13 -38.96
N ALA A 323 10.18 18.68 -37.70
CA ALA A 323 9.01 18.60 -36.83
C ALA A 323 8.56 19.98 -36.26
N GLY A 324 9.31 21.05 -36.53
CA GLY A 324 9.03 22.41 -36.08
C GLY A 324 9.48 22.70 -34.64
N VAL A 325 10.43 21.92 -34.12
CA VAL A 325 11.08 22.16 -32.83
C VAL A 325 12.05 23.35 -32.95
N VAL A 326 12.13 24.16 -31.90
CA VAL A 326 12.99 25.34 -31.81
C VAL A 326 14.12 25.06 -30.82
N ASP A 327 15.36 25.11 -31.29
CA ASP A 327 16.53 24.98 -30.40
C ASP A 327 16.78 26.29 -29.65
N THR A 328 17.00 26.17 -28.34
CA THR A 328 17.24 27.27 -27.39
C THR A 328 18.25 26.84 -26.33
N ASP A 329 18.90 27.81 -25.69
CA ASP A 329 19.80 27.52 -24.58
C ASP A 329 19.05 26.97 -23.36
N ASP A 330 19.67 26.05 -22.62
CA ASP A 330 19.15 25.58 -21.33
C ASP A 330 19.27 26.72 -20.30
N PRO A 331 18.15 27.22 -19.72
CA PRO A 331 18.20 28.34 -18.78
C PRO A 331 18.71 27.94 -17.39
N GLY A 332 19.25 26.71 -17.24
CA GLY A 332 19.81 26.20 -15.99
C GLY A 332 18.78 25.48 -15.13
N PRO A 333 19.08 25.15 -13.86
CA PRO A 333 18.13 24.45 -13.00
C PRO A 333 16.85 25.26 -12.80
N GLU A 334 15.70 24.58 -12.82
CA GLU A 334 14.44 25.19 -12.38
C GLU A 334 14.58 25.63 -10.92
N PRO A 335 14.04 26.81 -10.54
CA PRO A 335 14.01 27.22 -9.14
C PRO A 335 13.25 26.19 -8.31
N SER A 336 13.76 25.89 -7.11
CA SER A 336 13.06 25.02 -6.17
C SER A 336 11.63 25.55 -5.94
N PRO A 337 10.63 24.67 -5.81
CA PRO A 337 9.27 25.10 -5.49
C PRO A 337 9.28 25.96 -4.22
N LEU A 338 8.53 27.07 -4.24
CA LEU A 338 8.51 28.07 -3.15
C LEU A 338 8.05 27.48 -1.81
N LEU A 339 7.29 26.38 -1.87
CA LEU A 339 6.92 25.55 -0.73
C LEU A 339 7.47 24.16 -1.02
N GLN A 340 8.46 23.71 -0.25
CA GLN A 340 8.76 22.29 -0.20
C GLN A 340 7.58 21.62 0.49
N PRO A 341 6.97 20.56 -0.08
CA PRO A 341 5.94 19.82 0.63
C PRO A 341 6.47 19.39 1.99
N PRO A 342 5.62 19.33 3.04
CA PRO A 342 6.01 18.82 4.34
C PRO A 342 6.64 17.46 4.10
N ALA A 343 7.96 17.38 4.29
CA ALA A 343 8.73 16.26 3.81
C ALA A 343 8.18 14.97 4.42
N MET A 344 7.43 14.18 3.64
CA MET A 344 7.49 12.74 3.77
C MET A 344 8.91 12.38 3.36
N THR A 345 9.83 12.41 4.32
CA THR A 345 11.27 12.20 4.14
C THR A 345 11.52 10.77 3.71
N TRP A 346 11.24 10.44 2.46
CA TRP A 346 11.67 9.20 1.85
C TRP A 346 12.91 9.47 1.03
N GLN A 347 13.96 8.69 1.28
CA GLN A 347 15.06 8.56 0.34
C GLN A 347 14.47 7.91 -0.91
N ALA A 348 14.22 8.70 -1.96
CA ALA A 348 13.93 8.11 -3.26
C ALA A 348 15.15 7.24 -3.63
N PRO A 349 14.96 6.02 -4.18
CA PRO A 349 16.07 5.27 -4.71
C PRO A 349 16.81 6.17 -5.71
N PRO A 350 18.15 6.20 -5.69
CA PRO A 350 18.91 7.09 -6.56
C PRO A 350 18.47 6.90 -8.01
N LEU A 351 18.14 7.99 -8.69
CA LEU A 351 17.69 8.03 -10.10
C LEU A 351 18.78 7.58 -11.11
N ARG A 352 19.83 6.89 -10.66
CA ARG A 352 20.91 6.39 -11.51
C ARG A 352 20.78 4.88 -11.66
N SER A 353 20.64 4.41 -12.90
CA SER A 353 21.13 3.09 -13.26
C SER A 353 22.63 3.06 -12.99
N THR A 354 23.07 2.27 -12.01
CA THR A 354 24.47 1.84 -11.97
C THR A 354 24.79 1.07 -13.25
N PRO A 355 26.03 1.20 -13.78
CA PRO A 355 26.39 0.76 -15.13
C PRO A 355 26.15 -0.73 -15.41
#